data_AF-A0A085V9U7-F1
#
_entry.id   AF-A0A085V9U7-F1
#
_cell.length_a   1.000
_cell.length_b   1.000
_cell.length_c   1.000
_cell.angle_alpha   90.00
_cell.angle_beta   90.00
_cell.angle_gamma   90.00
#
_symmetry.space_group_name_H-M   'P 1'
#
loop_
_entity.id
_entity.type
_entity.pdbx_description
1 polymer ?
#
loop_
_entity_poly.entity_id
_entity_poly.type
_entity_poly.pdbx_seq_one_letter_code
_entity_poly.pdbx_strand_id
1 'polypeptide(L)'
;MNLNKQPTIDELAQLFAARKDTLDSHVLWISNEGDVHVDPLTCQENEFGQSHPEMRARLRTYRRGHGYVGKKAAADKVFMNRVLQTLKNEWIATQQQSDVRVVDRLY
;
A
#
# COMPACT_ATOMS: atom_id res chain seq x y z
N MET A 1 9.06 2.71 -4.18
CA MET A 1 8.55 4.05 -4.56
C MET A 1 8.53 4.85 -3.28
N ASN A 2 9.12 6.04 -3.23
CA ASN A 2 9.32 6.74 -1.96
C ASN A 2 8.48 8.03 -1.86
N LEU A 3 7.72 8.17 -0.77
CA LEU A 3 6.84 9.33 -0.54
C LEU A 3 7.60 10.63 -0.26
N ASN A 4 8.87 10.55 0.15
CA ASN A 4 9.76 11.71 0.33
C ASN A 4 10.41 12.18 -0.98
N LYS A 5 10.37 11.37 -2.06
CA LYS A 5 11.04 11.66 -3.34
C LYS A 5 10.06 12.00 -4.47
N GLN A 6 9.00 12.76 -4.17
CA GLN A 6 7.95 13.14 -5.13
C GLN A 6 7.32 11.92 -5.82
N PRO A 7 6.55 11.12 -5.07
CA PRO A 7 5.95 9.89 -5.57
C PRO A 7 5.01 10.15 -6.77
N THR A 8 5.17 9.37 -7.85
CA THR A 8 4.36 9.47 -9.07
C THR A 8 3.32 8.35 -9.22
N ILE A 9 2.26 8.61 -9.99
CA ILE A 9 1.21 7.62 -10.30
C ILE A 9 1.80 6.43 -11.07
N ASP A 10 2.79 6.67 -11.94
CA ASP A 10 3.38 5.63 -12.78
C ASP A 10 4.17 4.61 -11.95
N GLU A 11 4.93 5.07 -10.97
CA GLU A 11 5.63 4.18 -10.02
C GLU A 11 4.65 3.33 -9.20
N LEU A 12 3.55 3.95 -8.73
CA LEU A 12 2.50 3.23 -8.00
C LEU A 12 1.83 2.19 -8.91
N ALA A 13 1.53 2.57 -10.15
CA ALA A 13 0.97 1.68 -11.15
C ALA A 13 1.91 0.51 -11.45
N GLN A 14 3.22 0.74 -11.53
CA GLN A 14 4.22 -0.34 -11.71
C GLN A 14 4.22 -1.31 -10.52
N LEU A 15 4.16 -0.81 -9.28
CA LEU A 15 4.05 -1.66 -8.09
C LEU A 15 2.79 -2.54 -8.13
N PHE A 16 1.64 -1.96 -8.50
CA PHE A 16 0.39 -2.70 -8.63
C PHE A 16 0.41 -3.67 -9.81
N ALA A 17 0.98 -3.27 -10.95
CA ALA A 17 1.05 -4.08 -12.17
C ALA A 17 1.94 -5.31 -12.01
N ALA A 18 2.97 -5.23 -11.16
CA ALA A 18 3.86 -6.34 -10.83
C ALA A 18 3.16 -7.44 -10.00
N ARG A 19 1.98 -7.15 -9.42
CA ARG A 19 1.22 -8.07 -8.58
C ARG A 19 0.08 -8.74 -9.33
N LYS A 20 -0.30 -9.95 -8.89
CA LYS A 20 -1.39 -10.73 -9.49
C LYS A 20 -2.54 -10.86 -8.51
N ASP A 21 -3.63 -10.14 -8.77
CA ASP A 21 -4.86 -10.12 -7.96
C ASP A 21 -5.51 -11.49 -7.76
N THR A 22 -5.23 -12.45 -8.65
CA THR A 22 -5.85 -13.79 -8.62
C THR A 22 -5.14 -14.78 -7.70
N LEU A 23 -3.90 -14.51 -7.28
CA LEU A 23 -3.11 -15.45 -6.48
C LEU A 23 -3.33 -15.21 -4.99
N ASP A 24 -3.03 -14.00 -4.54
CA ASP A 24 -2.95 -13.66 -3.11
C ASP A 24 -3.66 -12.34 -2.81
N SER A 25 -4.06 -12.16 -1.55
CA SER A 25 -4.39 -10.83 -1.05
C SER A 25 -3.11 -10.02 -0.95
N HIS A 26 -3.16 -8.70 -1.13
CA HIS A 26 -1.98 -7.84 -1.09
C HIS A 26 -2.18 -6.75 -0.04
N VAL A 27 -1.15 -6.45 0.74
CA VAL A 27 -1.15 -5.34 1.69
C VAL A 27 -0.31 -4.22 1.14
N LEU A 28 -0.90 -3.02 1.14
CA LEU A 28 -0.21 -1.77 0.89
C LEU A 28 0.28 -1.19 2.21
N TRP A 29 1.58 -1.00 2.33
CA TRP A 29 2.21 -0.48 3.54
C TRP A 29 3.37 0.47 3.20
N ILE A 30 3.79 1.26 4.19
CA ILE A 30 4.86 2.24 4.09
C ILE A 30 5.96 1.89 5.10
N SER A 31 7.22 1.89 4.67
CA SER A 31 8.39 1.69 5.52
C SER A 31 8.73 2.94 6.34
N ASN A 32 9.66 2.82 7.30
CA ASN A 32 10.12 3.97 8.08
C ASN A 32 10.76 5.08 7.23
N GLU A 33 11.29 4.70 6.06
CA GLU A 33 11.96 5.61 5.12
C GLU A 33 10.96 6.28 4.16
N GLY A 34 9.67 5.97 4.29
CA GLY A 34 8.61 6.44 3.40
C GLY A 34 8.52 5.66 2.10
N ASP A 35 9.15 4.49 1.99
CA ASP A 35 8.99 3.62 0.82
C ASP A 35 7.65 2.89 0.88
N VAL A 36 6.92 2.94 -0.22
CA VAL A 36 5.64 2.27 -0.42
C VAL A 36 5.90 0.89 -1.01
N HIS A 37 5.33 -0.11 -0.34
CA HIS A 37 5.43 -1.50 -0.69
C HIS A 37 4.03 -2.12 -0.85
N VAL A 38 3.92 -3.03 -1.81
CA VAL A 38 2.73 -3.83 -2.05
C VAL A 38 3.18 -5.27 -1.97
N ASP A 39 2.88 -5.96 -0.88
CA ASP A 39 3.33 -7.33 -0.66
C ASP A 39 2.17 -8.30 -0.51
N PRO A 40 2.33 -9.56 -0.96
CA PRO A 40 1.31 -10.57 -0.75
C PRO A 40 1.14 -10.85 0.74
N LEU A 41 -0.11 -10.85 1.20
CA LEU A 41 -0.50 -11.26 2.53
C LEU A 41 -0.55 -12.79 2.57
N THR A 42 0.60 -13.41 2.85
CA THR A 42 0.74 -14.86 3.00
C THR A 42 0.45 -15.35 4.42
N CYS A 43 0.45 -14.44 5.40
CA CYS A 43 0.27 -14.71 6.83
C CYS A 43 -0.97 -13.98 7.36
N GLN A 44 -1.31 -14.16 8.65
CA GLN A 44 -2.39 -13.38 9.24
C GLN A 44 -2.03 -11.89 9.29
N GLU A 45 -3.04 -11.03 9.19
CA GLU A 45 -2.90 -9.57 9.22
C GLU A 45 -2.12 -9.06 10.44
N ASN A 46 -2.24 -9.73 11.58
CA ASN A 46 -1.52 -9.41 12.82
C ASN A 46 -0.06 -9.86 12.82
N GLU A 47 0.28 -10.90 12.05
CA GLU A 47 1.65 -11.41 11.90
C GLU A 47 2.43 -10.64 10.83
N PHE A 48 1.71 -9.98 9.91
CA PHE A 48 2.32 -9.16 8.87
C PHE A 48 3.20 -8.04 9.46
N GLY A 49 2.72 -7.38 10.51
CA GLY A 49 3.50 -6.34 11.20
C GLY A 49 4.74 -6.89 11.92
N GLN A 50 4.73 -8.15 12.35
CA GLN A 50 5.92 -8.79 12.94
C GLN A 50 6.95 -9.16 11.87
N SER A 51 6.49 -9.50 10.66
CA SER A 51 7.35 -9.82 9.52
C SER A 51 8.00 -8.59 8.90
N HIS A 52 7.41 -7.40 9.11
CA HIS A 52 7.90 -6.12 8.58
C HIS A 52 8.16 -5.13 9.74
N PRO A 53 9.26 -5.29 10.49
CA PRO A 53 9.59 -4.40 11.60
C PRO A 53 9.87 -2.96 11.14
N GLU A 54 10.20 -2.75 9.86
CA GLU A 54 10.34 -1.41 9.29
C GLU A 54 8.99 -0.75 8.92
N MET A 55 7.86 -1.45 9.07
CA MET A 55 6.54 -0.92 8.72
C MET A 55 6.15 0.23 9.64
N ARG A 56 5.99 1.42 9.05
CA ARG A 56 5.53 2.63 9.74
C ARG A 56 4.01 2.78 9.67
N ALA A 57 3.43 2.40 8.54
CA ALA A 57 2.01 2.53 8.28
C ALA A 57 1.52 1.36 7.44
N ARG A 58 0.38 0.78 7.81
CA ARG A 58 -0.33 -0.20 7.00
C ARG A 58 -1.60 0.46 6.48
N LEU A 59 -1.76 0.55 5.17
CA LEU A 59 -2.93 1.20 4.59
C LEU A 59 -4.05 0.22 4.36
N ARG A 60 -4.02 -0.49 3.23
CA ARG A 60 -5.17 -1.26 2.76
C ARG A 60 -4.76 -2.66 2.38
N THR A 61 -5.57 -3.63 2.82
CA THR A 61 -5.51 -5.00 2.35
C THR A 61 -6.41 -5.15 1.12
N TYR A 62 -5.80 -5.32 -0.05
CA TYR A 62 -6.47 -5.67 -1.29
C TYR A 62 -6.72 -7.17 -1.33
N ARG A 63 -7.96 -7.58 -1.05
CA ARG A 63 -8.34 -9.00 -1.12
C ARG A 63 -8.27 -9.50 -2.56
N ARG A 64 -7.80 -10.74 -2.72
CA ARG A 64 -7.71 -11.40 -4.03
C ARG A 64 -9.06 -11.46 -4.75
N GLY A 65 -9.03 -11.38 -6.07
CA GLY A 65 -10.19 -11.53 -6.94
C GLY A 65 -11.11 -10.32 -7.04
N HIS A 66 -10.77 -9.19 -6.40
CA HIS A 66 -11.56 -7.96 -6.47
C HIS A 66 -11.07 -6.97 -7.54
N GLY A 67 -9.97 -7.27 -8.23
CA GLY A 67 -9.42 -6.42 -9.30
C GLY A 67 -8.79 -5.13 -8.79
N TYR A 68 -8.36 -5.08 -7.53
CA TYR A 68 -7.72 -3.89 -6.96
C TYR A 68 -6.21 -3.83 -7.21
N VAL A 69 -5.58 -4.95 -7.55
CA VAL A 69 -4.17 -5.02 -7.95
C VAL A 69 -4.02 -5.64 -9.35
N GLY A 70 -2.81 -5.57 -9.91
CA GLY A 70 -2.50 -6.05 -11.26
C GLY A 70 -2.70 -5.00 -12.35
N LYS A 71 -2.44 -5.42 -13.59
CA LYS A 71 -2.34 -4.53 -14.77
C LYS A 71 -3.59 -3.68 -15.00
N LYS A 72 -4.78 -4.22 -14.71
CA LYS A 72 -6.05 -3.51 -14.88
C LYS A 72 -6.19 -2.35 -13.89
N ALA A 73 -5.91 -2.60 -12.61
CA ALA A 73 -5.91 -1.55 -11.59
C ALA A 73 -4.82 -0.52 -11.88
N ALA A 74 -3.62 -0.96 -12.25
CA ALA A 74 -2.50 -0.09 -12.63
C ALA A 74 -2.81 0.84 -13.80
N ALA A 75 -3.63 0.41 -14.76
CA ALA A 75 -4.06 1.24 -15.88
C ALA A 75 -5.10 2.30 -15.48
N ASP A 76 -5.79 2.13 -14.35
CA ASP A 76 -6.78 3.08 -13.85
C ASP A 76 -6.09 4.25 -13.12
N LYS A 77 -5.82 5.32 -13.88
CA LYS A 77 -5.19 6.53 -13.37
C LYS A 77 -6.01 7.21 -12.28
N VAL A 78 -7.34 7.12 -12.31
CA VAL A 78 -8.21 7.74 -11.30
C VAL A 78 -8.08 6.99 -9.98
N PHE A 79 -8.15 5.66 -10.05
CA PHE A 79 -7.90 4.78 -8.91
C PHE A 79 -6.49 4.99 -8.34
N MET A 80 -5.46 4.96 -9.18
CA MET A 80 -4.08 5.15 -8.76
C MET A 80 -3.85 6.54 -8.13
N ASN A 81 -4.44 7.59 -8.69
CA ASN A 81 -4.36 8.94 -8.10
C ASN A 81 -5.02 8.99 -6.72
N ARG A 82 -6.19 8.35 -6.55
CA ARG A 82 -6.85 8.24 -5.24
C ARG A 82 -5.98 7.51 -4.23
N VAL A 83 -5.43 6.35 -4.59
CA VAL A 83 -4.53 5.57 -3.73
C VAL A 83 -3.29 6.38 -3.37
N LEU A 84 -2.69 7.10 -4.33
CA LEU A 84 -1.55 7.96 -4.10
C LEU A 84 -1.85 9.11 -3.13
N GLN A 85 -3.01 9.75 -3.26
CA GLN A 85 -3.43 10.79 -2.31
C GLN A 85 -3.66 10.23 -0.91
N THR A 86 -4.28 9.05 -0.79
CA THR A 86 -4.43 8.37 0.49
C THR A 86 -3.06 8.05 1.10
N LEU A 87 -2.12 7.51 0.32
CA LEU A 87 -0.74 7.25 0.77
C LEU A 87 -0.06 8.49 1.33
N LYS A 88 -0.14 9.61 0.62
CA LYS A 88 0.45 10.89 1.07
C LYS A 88 -0.18 11.38 2.38
N ASN A 89 -1.51 11.36 2.47
CA ASN A 89 -2.22 11.82 3.66
C ASN A 89 -1.90 10.95 4.88
N GLU A 90 -1.86 9.64 4.70
CA GLU A 90 -1.53 8.70 5.77
C GLU A 90 -0.07 8.82 6.20
N TRP A 91 0.86 9.00 5.27
CA TRP A 91 2.26 9.27 5.59
C TRP A 91 2.43 10.52 6.46
N ILE A 92 1.84 11.64 6.05
CA ILE A 92 1.87 12.89 6.82
C ILE A 92 1.26 12.71 8.22
N ALA A 93 0.21 11.90 8.34
CA ALA A 93 -0.38 11.59 9.64
C ALA A 93 0.53 10.70 10.50
N THR A 94 1.24 9.73 9.91
CA THR A 94 2.24 8.90 10.60
C THR A 94 3.53 9.64 10.95
N GLN A 95 3.81 10.79 10.33
CA GLN A 95 4.90 11.65 10.80
C GLN A 95 4.52 12.44 12.06
N GLN A 96 3.23 12.63 12.31
CA GLN A 96 2.73 13.32 13.50
C GLN A 96 2.52 12.37 14.70
N GLN A 97 2.53 11.06 14.50
CA GLN A 97 2.35 10.04 15.54
C GLN A 97 3.51 9.05 15.53
N SER A 98 4.02 8.68 16.70
CA SER A 98 5.18 7.79 16.84
C SER A 98 4.86 6.30 16.69
N ASP A 99 3.59 5.92 16.54
CA ASP A 99 3.11 4.54 16.55
C ASP A 99 2.68 4.05 15.15
N VAL A 100 2.69 2.73 14.93
CA VAL A 100 2.37 2.11 13.64
C VAL A 100 0.88 2.30 13.31
N ARG A 101 0.58 3.11 12.28
CA ARG A 101 -0.81 3.42 11.93
C ARG A 101 -1.40 2.34 11.02
N VAL A 102 -2.45 1.67 11.49
CA VAL A 102 -3.23 0.72 10.67
C VAL A 102 -4.49 1.43 10.16
N VAL A 103 -4.54 1.69 8.86
CA VAL A 103 -5.57 2.48 8.17
C VAL A 103 -6.57 1.56 7.49
N ASP A 104 -7.15 0.63 8.26
CA ASP A 104 -8.22 -0.23 7.77
C ASP A 104 -9.55 0.55 7.77
N ARG A 105 -9.65 1.61 6.96
CA ARG A 105 -10.89 2.38 6.82
C ARG A 105 -11.68 1.85 5.63
N LEU A 106 -12.46 0.81 5.94
CA LEU A 106 -13.64 0.37 5.19
C LEU A 106 -14.60 1.55 4.97
N TYR A 107 -14.91 1.82 3.70
CA TYR A 107 -16.25 2.24 3.25
C TYR A 107 -16.50 1.58 1.89
#